data_AF-A0A923V551-F1
#
_entry.id   AF-A0A923V551-F1
#
_cell.length_a   1.000
_cell.length_b   1.000
_cell.length_c   1.000
_cell.angle_alpha   90.00
_cell.angle_beta   90.00
_cell.angle_gamma   90.00
#
_symmetry.space_group_name_H-M   'P 1'
#
loop_
_entity.id
_entity.type
_entity.pdbx_description
1 polymer ?
#
loop_
_entity_poly.entity_id
_entity_poly.type
_entity_poly.pdbx_seq_one_letter_code
_entity_poly.pdbx_strand_id
1 'polypeptide(L)'
;MDIKAFLKFIGRYRWLIILIPIVAVLITYFAVQNLPKQYSSTASIATGLLDPSKQIISDQTVDFFQISQQFKNIMDKLQMKKTIDILSYNLILHDLKNQRGIFKKPSKQFDSLSTLQRAKVAMLFQQKLDRREILTSLDNKGEFRLYD
;
A
#
# COMPACT_ATOMS: atom_id res chain seq x y z
N MET A 1 21.61 48.56 -10.70
CA MET A 1 21.85 47.57 -9.62
C MET A 1 23.33 47.23 -9.59
N ASP A 2 24.00 47.48 -8.46
CA ASP A 2 25.47 47.37 -8.35
C ASP A 2 25.94 45.93 -8.16
N ILE A 3 26.14 45.23 -9.28
CA ILE A 3 26.74 43.88 -9.35
C ILE A 3 28.10 43.81 -8.64
N LYS A 4 28.90 44.88 -8.64
CA LYS A 4 30.20 44.92 -7.95
C LYS A 4 30.08 44.83 -6.42
N ALA A 5 29.04 45.45 -5.84
CA ALA A 5 28.79 45.33 -4.41
C ALA A 5 28.41 43.88 -4.05
N PHE A 6 27.56 43.25 -4.87
CA PHE A 6 27.11 41.88 -4.68
C PHE A 6 28.27 40.86 -4.69
N LEU A 7 29.21 40.96 -5.63
CA LEU A 7 30.39 40.08 -5.66
C LEU A 7 31.30 40.24 -4.43
N LYS A 8 31.41 41.45 -3.87
CA LYS A 8 32.19 41.70 -2.64
C LYS A 8 31.54 41.05 -1.42
N PHE A 9 30.20 41.07 -1.35
CA PHE A 9 29.44 40.37 -0.31
C PHE A 9 29.61 38.85 -0.40
N ILE A 10 29.55 38.27 -1.59
CA ILE A 10 29.82 36.84 -1.81
C ILE A 10 31.21 36.44 -1.32
N GLY A 11 32.23 37.26 -1.57
CA GLY A 11 33.60 37.02 -1.11
C GLY A 11 33.75 37.02 0.43
N ARG A 12 32.98 37.86 1.14
CA ARG A 12 33.02 37.98 2.61
C ARG A 12 32.25 36.87 3.32
N TYR A 13 31.16 36.38 2.71
CA TYR A 13 30.28 35.36 3.29
C TYR A 13 30.38 33.99 2.61
N ARG A 14 31.49 33.69 1.92
CA ARG A 14 31.73 32.42 1.20
C ARG A 14 31.39 31.20 2.07
N TRP A 15 31.79 31.22 3.33
CA TRP A 15 31.48 30.15 4.29
C TRP A 15 30.00 30.01 4.59
N LEU A 16 29.27 31.13 4.75
CA LEU A 16 27.83 31.09 5.00
C LEU A 16 27.06 30.52 3.80
N ILE A 17 27.46 30.93 2.59
CA ILE A 17 26.86 30.48 1.32
C ILE A 17 27.07 28.97 1.11
N ILE A 18 28.18 28.41 1.58
CA ILE A 18 28.47 26.98 1.51
C ILE A 18 27.83 26.21 2.68
N LEU A 19 27.81 26.79 3.88
CA LEU A 19 27.29 26.14 5.08
C LEU A 19 25.78 25.90 4.99
N ILE A 20 25.01 26.86 4.50
CA ILE A 20 23.55 26.75 4.36
C ILE A 20 23.12 25.53 3.54
N PRO A 21 23.60 25.32 2.29
CA PRO A 21 23.22 24.15 1.51
C PRO A 21 23.74 22.85 2.12
N ILE A 22 24.92 22.83 2.75
CA ILE A 22 25.44 21.64 3.44
C ILE A 22 24.49 21.24 4.58
N VAL A 23 24.07 22.20 5.41
CA VAL A 23 23.14 21.94 6.51
C VAL A 23 21.78 21.47 5.98
N ALA A 24 21.28 22.08 4.90
CA ALA A 24 20.03 21.65 4.27
C ALA A 24 20.11 20.20 3.74
N VAL A 25 21.23 19.82 3.12
CA VAL A 25 21.48 18.45 2.65
C VAL A 25 21.52 17.47 3.82
N LEU A 26 22.23 17.80 4.90
CA LEU A 26 22.29 16.96 6.10
C LEU A 26 20.91 16.75 6.72
N ILE A 27 20.14 17.83 6.91
CA ILE A 27 18.78 17.75 7.44
C ILE A 27 17.89 16.87 6.55
N THR A 28 17.95 17.08 5.23
CA THR A 28 17.15 16.31 4.27
C THR A 28 17.54 14.84 4.27
N TYR A 29 18.84 14.53 4.33
CA TYR A 29 19.34 13.17 4.39
C TYR A 29 18.80 12.41 5.61
N PHE A 30 18.92 13.01 6.80
CA PHE A 30 18.42 12.39 8.03
C PHE A 30 16.89 12.28 8.07
N ALA A 31 16.16 13.22 7.46
CA ALA A 31 14.71 13.17 7.37
C ALA A 31 14.20 12.07 6.42
N VAL A 32 14.87 11.87 5.28
CA VAL A 32 14.43 10.95 4.22
C VAL A 32 14.89 9.51 4.47
N GLN A 33 16.01 9.29 5.17
CA GLN A 33 16.62 7.97 5.36
C GLN A 33 15.67 6.93 5.98
N ASN A 34 14.73 7.37 6.83
CA ASN A 34 13.80 6.49 7.54
C ASN A 34 12.41 6.38 6.90
N LEU A 35 12.22 6.92 5.69
CA LEU A 35 10.93 6.83 5.01
C LEU A 35 10.64 5.38 4.57
N PRO A 36 9.40 4.90 4.75
CA PRO A 36 9.02 3.56 4.33
C PRO A 36 9.09 3.44 2.80
N LYS A 37 9.70 2.35 2.32
CA LYS A 37 9.70 2.04 0.88
C LYS A 37 8.26 1.80 0.41
N GLN A 38 7.86 2.51 -0.64
CA GLN A 38 6.57 2.32 -1.29
C GLN A 38 6.78 1.54 -2.59
N TYR A 39 5.92 0.55 -2.83
CA TYR A 39 5.94 -0.28 -4.02
C TYR A 39 4.60 -0.11 -4.74
N SER A 40 4.64 0.16 -6.04
CA SER A 40 3.44 0.23 -6.88
C SER A 40 3.27 -1.08 -7.63
N SER A 41 2.05 -1.62 -7.63
CA SER A 41 1.67 -2.82 -8.37
C SER A 41 0.52 -2.49 -9.30
N THR A 42 0.67 -2.80 -10.59
CA THR A 42 -0.37 -2.63 -11.59
C THR A 42 -0.82 -4.00 -12.10
N ALA A 43 -2.13 -4.17 -12.30
CA ALA A 43 -2.72 -5.37 -12.86
C ALA A 43 -3.76 -4.99 -13.90
N SER A 44 -3.78 -5.71 -15.02
CA SER A 44 -4.75 -5.54 -16.10
C SER A 44 -5.71 -6.72 -16.11
N ILE A 45 -7.01 -6.45 -16.02
CA ILE A 45 -8.06 -7.47 -16.00
C ILE A 45 -8.91 -7.32 -17.27
N ALA A 46 -8.93 -8.36 -18.11
CA ALA A 46 -9.84 -8.43 -19.24
C ALA A 46 -11.25 -8.83 -18.74
N THR A 47 -12.21 -7.90 -18.77
CA THR A 47 -13.55 -8.11 -18.22
C THR A 47 -14.56 -8.69 -19.21
N GLY A 48 -14.25 -8.68 -20.52
CA GLY A 48 -15.15 -9.19 -21.56
C GLY A 48 -16.47 -8.42 -21.74
N LEU A 49 -16.60 -7.23 -21.12
CA LEU A 49 -17.83 -6.42 -21.18
C LEU A 49 -18.10 -5.79 -22.56
N LEU A 50 -17.06 -5.72 -23.40
CA LEU A 50 -17.11 -5.18 -24.76
C LEU A 50 -17.11 -6.29 -25.82
N ASP A 51 -17.37 -7.54 -25.44
CA ASP A 51 -17.33 -8.66 -26.37
C ASP A 51 -18.53 -8.64 -27.33
N PRO A 52 -18.34 -8.32 -28.63
CA PRO A 52 -19.42 -8.21 -29.59
C PRO A 52 -20.09 -9.57 -29.87
N SER A 53 -19.40 -10.68 -29.57
CA SER A 53 -19.95 -12.03 -29.77
C SER A 53 -21.15 -12.33 -28.85
N LYS A 54 -21.38 -11.51 -27.82
CA LYS A 54 -22.56 -11.58 -26.95
C LYS A 54 -23.70 -10.66 -27.41
N GLN A 55 -23.46 -9.77 -28.38
CA GLN A 55 -24.42 -8.79 -28.90
C GLN A 55 -25.13 -9.23 -30.19
N ILE A 56 -24.87 -10.45 -30.68
CA ILE A 56 -25.31 -10.94 -32.01
C ILE A 56 -26.86 -11.01 -32.16
N ILE A 57 -27.65 -10.72 -31.12
CA ILE A 57 -29.13 -10.81 -31.18
C ILE A 57 -29.82 -9.43 -31.21
N SER A 58 -29.12 -8.30 -31.07
CA SER A 58 -29.79 -7.00 -31.13
C SER A 58 -28.95 -5.93 -31.81
N ASP A 59 -29.58 -5.22 -32.75
CA ASP A 59 -29.12 -4.02 -33.45
C ASP A 59 -28.99 -2.80 -32.48
N GLN A 60 -28.71 -3.07 -31.20
CA GLN A 60 -28.58 -2.09 -30.13
C GLN A 60 -27.17 -1.53 -30.14
N THR A 61 -27.08 -0.25 -30.48
CA THR A 61 -25.93 0.61 -30.18
C THR A 61 -25.39 0.30 -28.79
N VAL A 62 -24.10 0.03 -28.70
CA VAL A 62 -23.37 -0.22 -27.46
C VAL A 62 -23.74 0.86 -26.43
N ASP A 63 -24.51 0.49 -25.40
CA ASP A 63 -24.91 1.42 -24.36
C ASP A 63 -23.72 1.67 -23.40
N PHE A 64 -22.99 2.75 -23.70
CA PHE A 64 -21.83 3.17 -22.92
C PHE A 64 -22.16 3.41 -21.44
N PHE A 65 -23.39 3.81 -21.13
CA PHE A 65 -23.83 4.01 -19.75
C PHE A 65 -23.93 2.68 -19.00
N GLN A 66 -24.55 1.66 -19.60
CA GLN A 66 -24.62 0.32 -19.00
C GLN A 66 -23.23 -0.29 -18.78
N ILE A 67 -22.33 -0.15 -19.75
CA ILE A 67 -20.94 -0.63 -19.62
C ILE A 67 -20.23 0.07 -18.46
N SER A 68 -20.34 1.39 -18.39
CA SER A 68 -19.73 2.18 -17.30
C SER A 68 -20.26 1.75 -15.94
N GLN A 69 -21.57 1.48 -15.82
CA GLN A 69 -22.16 0.98 -14.59
C GLN A 69 -21.65 -0.41 -14.21
N GLN A 70 -21.51 -1.32 -15.18
CA GLN A 70 -20.97 -2.66 -14.94
C GLN A 70 -19.49 -2.60 -14.50
N PHE A 71 -18.67 -1.76 -15.14
CA PHE A 71 -17.30 -1.51 -14.71
C PHE A 71 -17.24 -0.98 -13.28
N LYS A 72 -18.08 0.01 -12.94
CA LYS A 72 -18.17 0.54 -11.58
C LYS A 72 -18.54 -0.55 -10.59
N ASN A 73 -19.52 -1.39 -10.88
CA ASN A 73 -19.92 -2.49 -10.01
C ASN A 73 -18.78 -3.50 -9.77
N ILE A 74 -17.97 -3.79 -10.79
CA ILE A 74 -16.78 -4.67 -10.64
C ILE A 74 -15.73 -3.98 -9.77
N MET A 75 -15.43 -2.71 -10.03
CA MET A 75 -14.47 -1.94 -9.24
C MET A 75 -14.89 -1.86 -7.77
N ASP A 76 -16.15 -1.54 -7.52
CA ASP A 76 -16.73 -1.49 -6.19
C ASP A 76 -16.57 -2.84 -5.49
N LYS A 77 -16.85 -3.97 -6.17
CA LYS A 77 -16.65 -5.34 -5.63
C LYS A 77 -15.20 -5.66 -5.29
N LEU A 78 -14.25 -5.24 -6.13
CA LEU A 78 -12.82 -5.43 -5.86
C LEU A 78 -12.36 -4.58 -4.67
N GLN A 79 -12.93 -3.39 -4.50
CA GLN A 79 -12.61 -2.46 -3.42
C GLN A 79 -13.43 -2.67 -2.15
N MET A 80 -14.40 -3.61 -2.15
CA MET A 80 -15.17 -3.94 -0.95
C MET A 80 -14.23 -4.32 0.19
N LYS A 81 -14.50 -3.78 1.38
CA LYS A 81 -13.71 -4.05 2.59
C LYS A 81 -13.48 -5.55 2.82
N LYS A 82 -14.51 -6.36 2.60
CA LYS A 82 -14.43 -7.82 2.71
C LYS A 82 -13.41 -8.43 1.73
N THR A 83 -13.36 -7.97 0.49
CA THR A 83 -12.41 -8.44 -0.52
C THR A 83 -10.98 -8.06 -0.14
N ILE A 84 -10.78 -6.83 0.32
CA ILE A 84 -9.47 -6.35 0.80
C ILE A 84 -9.02 -7.10 2.05
N ASP A 85 -9.91 -7.36 3.01
CA ASP A 85 -9.60 -8.13 4.22
C ASP A 85 -9.18 -9.57 3.86
N ILE A 86 -9.90 -10.23 2.94
CA ILE A 86 -9.54 -11.57 2.44
C ILE A 86 -8.15 -11.58 1.79
N LEU A 87 -7.85 -10.60 0.94
CA LEU A 87 -6.52 -10.46 0.34
C LEU A 87 -5.46 -10.25 1.42
N SER A 88 -5.74 -9.37 2.38
CA SER A 88 -4.83 -9.05 3.48
C SER A 88 -4.51 -10.29 4.33
N TYR A 89 -5.51 -11.13 4.64
CA TYR A 89 -5.27 -12.39 5.34
C TYR A 89 -4.35 -13.33 4.57
N ASN A 90 -4.54 -13.48 3.25
CA ASN A 90 -3.67 -14.33 2.45
C ASN A 90 -2.23 -13.83 2.42
N LEU A 91 -2.02 -12.52 2.32
CA LEU A 91 -0.69 -11.90 2.35
C LEU A 91 -0.02 -12.06 3.73
N ILE A 92 -0.76 -11.83 4.82
CA ILE A 92 -0.26 -12.02 6.18
C ILE A 92 0.10 -13.49 6.42
N LEU A 93 -0.78 -14.43 6.04
CA LEU A 93 -0.53 -15.86 6.18
C LEU A 93 0.67 -16.31 5.34
N HIS A 94 0.84 -15.76 4.14
CA HIS A 94 2.02 -16.01 3.33
C HIS A 94 3.30 -15.57 4.07
N ASP A 95 3.34 -14.33 4.56
CA ASP A 95 4.51 -13.79 5.25
C ASP A 95 4.80 -14.49 6.59
N LEU A 96 3.75 -14.97 7.29
CA LEU A 96 3.90 -15.76 8.52
C LEU A 96 4.40 -17.19 8.28
N LYS A 97 3.99 -17.83 7.18
CA LYS A 97 4.35 -19.22 6.85
C LYS A 97 5.66 -19.33 6.06
N ASN A 98 5.96 -18.36 5.21
CA ASN A 98 7.08 -18.42 4.27
C ASN A 98 8.20 -17.44 4.64
N GLN A 99 9.15 -17.91 5.44
CA GLN A 99 10.26 -17.08 5.95
C GLN A 99 11.25 -16.61 4.87
N ARG A 100 11.28 -17.26 3.70
CA ARG A 100 12.25 -16.95 2.63
C ARG A 100 11.73 -15.93 1.61
N GLY A 101 10.42 -15.68 1.57
CA GLY A 101 9.77 -14.86 0.55
C GLY A 101 8.93 -13.72 1.10
N ILE A 102 9.27 -13.21 2.30
CA ILE A 102 8.46 -12.20 2.99
C ILE A 102 8.34 -10.92 2.13
N PHE A 103 7.11 -10.50 1.83
CA PHE A 103 6.86 -9.30 1.01
C PHE A 103 7.11 -8.00 1.78
N LYS A 104 6.79 -7.97 3.08
CA LYS A 104 6.97 -6.80 3.93
C LYS A 104 7.71 -7.17 5.21
N LYS A 105 8.72 -6.38 5.57
CA LYS A 105 9.41 -6.56 6.86
C LYS A 105 8.36 -6.55 7.99
N PRO A 106 8.33 -7.55 8.89
CA PRO A 106 7.31 -7.63 9.93
C PRO A 106 7.35 -6.38 10.80
N SER A 107 6.19 -5.98 11.32
CA SER A 107 6.16 -4.90 12.31
C SER A 107 6.91 -5.34 13.57
N LYS A 108 7.38 -4.38 14.38
CA LYS A 108 8.05 -4.68 15.66
C LYS A 108 7.23 -5.60 16.56
N GLN A 109 5.89 -5.52 16.47
CA GLN A 109 4.97 -6.38 17.19
C GLN A 109 5.08 -7.83 16.72
N PHE A 110 5.06 -8.08 15.41
CA PHE A 110 5.23 -9.43 14.85
C PHE A 110 6.65 -9.99 15.08
N ASP A 111 7.68 -9.13 15.01
CA ASP A 111 9.06 -9.53 15.30
C ASP A 111 9.26 -10.00 16.74
N SER A 112 8.53 -9.40 17.70
CA SER A 112 8.58 -9.79 19.11
C SER A 112 7.87 -11.12 19.43
N LEU A 113 7.11 -11.69 18.50
CA LEU A 113 6.36 -12.93 18.72
C LEU A 113 7.28 -14.15 18.61
N SER A 114 7.19 -15.05 19.60
CA SER A 114 7.81 -16.37 19.55
C SER A 114 7.21 -17.24 18.44
N THR A 115 7.92 -18.30 18.05
CA THR A 115 7.45 -19.26 17.02
C THR A 115 6.05 -19.82 17.33
N LEU A 116 5.76 -20.08 18.61
CA LEU A 116 4.46 -20.57 19.06
C LEU A 116 3.35 -19.51 18.93
N GLN A 117 3.64 -18.26 19.28
CA GLN A 117 2.70 -17.15 19.14
C GLN A 117 2.42 -16.86 17.66
N ARG A 118 3.43 -16.92 16.80
CA ARG A 118 3.27 -16.77 15.34
C ARG A 118 2.34 -17.83 14.77
N ALA A 119 2.47 -19.09 15.20
CA ALA A 119 1.57 -20.16 14.79
C ALA A 119 0.12 -19.90 15.26
N LYS A 120 -0.06 -19.41 16.49
CA LYS A 120 -1.39 -19.07 17.04
C LYS A 120 -2.05 -17.92 16.27
N VAL A 121 -1.30 -16.87 15.96
CA VAL A 121 -1.79 -15.75 15.14
C VAL A 121 -2.13 -16.20 13.72
N ALA A 122 -1.29 -17.05 13.11
CA ALA A 122 -1.60 -17.64 11.81
C ALA A 122 -2.90 -18.46 11.83
N MET A 123 -3.16 -19.23 12.90
CA MET A 123 -4.43 -19.95 13.05
C MET A 123 -5.63 -19.01 13.15
N LEU A 124 -5.52 -17.89 13.89
CA LEU A 124 -6.59 -16.90 13.99
C LEU A 124 -6.92 -16.27 12.64
N PHE A 125 -5.91 -15.87 11.86
CA PHE A 125 -6.11 -15.34 10.52
C PHE A 125 -6.67 -16.39 9.56
N GLN A 126 -6.24 -17.64 9.66
CA GLN A 126 -6.80 -18.74 8.86
C GLN A 126 -8.30 -18.94 9.17
N GLN A 127 -8.67 -18.98 10.45
CA GLN A 127 -10.07 -19.12 10.85
C GLN A 127 -10.94 -17.96 10.33
N LYS A 128 -10.44 -16.73 10.39
CA LYS A 128 -11.15 -15.56 9.85
C LYS A 128 -11.28 -15.60 8.33
N LEU A 129 -10.25 -16.09 7.63
CA LEU A 129 -10.26 -16.30 6.19
C LEU A 129 -11.33 -17.34 5.80
N ASP A 130 -11.37 -18.47 6.50
CA ASP A 130 -12.32 -19.56 6.24
C ASP A 130 -13.77 -19.10 6.47
N ARG A 131 -13.99 -18.28 7.50
CA ARG A 131 -15.30 -17.67 7.80
C ARG A 131 -15.63 -16.45 6.95
N ARG A 132 -14.67 -15.93 6.19
CA ARG A 132 -14.76 -14.69 5.40
C ARG A 132 -15.30 -13.51 6.23
N GLU A 133 -14.84 -13.40 7.47
CA GLU A 133 -15.19 -12.32 8.39
C GLU A 133 -14.34 -11.07 8.10
N ILE A 134 -14.94 -9.90 8.29
CA ILE A 134 -14.22 -8.63 8.18
C ILE A 134 -13.39 -8.35 9.44
N LEU A 135 -12.24 -7.70 9.29
CA LEU A 135 -11.49 -7.18 10.43
C LEU A 135 -12.24 -6.01 11.06
N THR A 136 -12.42 -6.04 12.37
CA THR A 136 -13.03 -4.94 13.11
C THR A 136 -12.18 -4.56 14.31
N SER A 137 -12.38 -3.35 14.84
CA SER A 137 -11.70 -2.93 16.07
C SER A 137 -12.00 -3.84 17.28
N LEU A 138 -13.05 -4.66 17.22
CA LEU A 138 -13.35 -5.66 18.26
C LEU A 138 -12.32 -6.80 18.30
N ASP A 139 -11.66 -7.09 17.19
CA ASP A 139 -10.65 -8.14 17.11
C ASP A 139 -9.38 -7.81 17.91
N ASN A 140 -9.21 -6.54 18.30
CA ASN A 140 -8.14 -6.10 19.19
C ASN A 140 -8.36 -6.41 20.66
N LYS A 141 -9.55 -6.89 21.04
CA LYS A 141 -9.86 -7.30 22.42
C LYS A 141 -9.32 -8.70 22.75
N GLY A 142 -8.82 -9.42 21.74
CA GLY A 142 -8.18 -10.72 21.92
C GLY A 142 -6.76 -10.61 22.48
N GLU A 143 -6.09 -11.77 22.58
CA GLU A 143 -4.70 -11.89 23.03
C GLU A 143 -3.70 -11.16 22.13
N PHE A 144 -4.06 -10.94 20.86
CA PHE A 144 -3.25 -10.21 19.88
C PHE A 144 -4.08 -9.09 19.26
N ARG A 145 -3.44 -7.94 19.03
CA ARG A 145 -4.05 -6.83 18.28
C ARG A 145 -3.93 -7.16 16.80
N LEU A 146 -5.06 -7.39 16.15
CA LEU A 146 -5.15 -7.81 14.74
C LEU A 146 -5.52 -6.66 13.80
N TYR A 147 -5.89 -5.51 14.35
CA TYR A 147 -6.32 -4.32 13.63
C TYR A 147 -5.57 -3.10 14.20
N ASP A 148 -4.95 -2.30 13.33
CA ASP A 148 -4.33 -1.02 13.71
C ASP A 148 -5.21 0.15 13.26
#